data_AF-A0A522P931-F1
#
_entry.id   AF-A0A522P931-F1
#
_cell.length_a   1.000
_cell.length_b   1.000
_cell.length_c   1.000
_cell.angle_alpha   90.00
_cell.angle_beta   90.00
_cell.angle_gamma   90.00
#
_symmetry.space_group_name_H-M   'P 1'
#
loop_
_entity.id
_entity.type
_entity.pdbx_description
1 polymer ?
#
loop_
_entity_poly.entity_id
_entity_poly.type
_entity_poly.pdbx_seq_one_letter_code
_entity_poly.pdbx_strand_id
1 'polypeptide(L)'
;MDARPAPLPRRASGSRGRETSPSGPPSGGPQDQGGGPRPPFVAPPIIGLHARQAALIVGVFLVAWIVFIFARAVATTSAAHQRADQLRAANAAQEARLAAEQEELTIVQGQPFIRLQARAYGLGAPGERPFALAAGAPSPRPIVPLGAAPAPAAPETPLQAWLALLFGP
;
A
#
# COMPACT_ATOMS: atom_id res chain seq x y z
N MET A 1 18.80 -29.57 -30.47
CA MET A 1 19.56 -29.74 -29.20
C MET A 1 19.39 -28.43 -28.45
N ASP A 2 18.47 -28.37 -27.49
CA ASP A 2 18.36 -27.20 -26.62
C ASP A 2 17.97 -27.66 -25.21
N ALA A 3 18.82 -27.24 -24.26
CA ALA A 3 18.89 -27.72 -22.89
C ALA A 3 17.83 -27.02 -22.02
N ARG A 4 16.98 -27.81 -21.35
CA ARG A 4 16.14 -27.34 -20.25
C ARG A 4 16.98 -27.17 -18.98
N PRO A 5 16.96 -26.03 -18.28
CA PRO A 5 17.61 -25.89 -16.99
C PRO A 5 16.82 -26.61 -15.87
N ALA A 6 17.58 -27.17 -14.93
CA ALA A 6 17.14 -28.04 -13.83
C ALA A 6 16.34 -27.30 -12.72
N PRO A 7 15.43 -28.00 -12.01
CA PRO A 7 14.74 -27.44 -10.85
C PRO A 7 15.62 -27.41 -9.59
N LEU A 8 15.51 -26.32 -8.82
CA LEU A 8 16.24 -26.08 -7.56
C LEU A 8 15.77 -27.01 -6.40
N PRO A 9 16.66 -27.37 -5.46
CA PRO A 9 16.33 -28.24 -4.34
C PRO A 9 15.54 -27.53 -3.22
N ARG A 10 14.48 -28.20 -2.76
CA ARG A 10 13.63 -27.84 -1.62
C ARG A 10 14.37 -28.06 -0.30
N ARG A 11 14.71 -26.97 0.41
CA ARG A 11 15.39 -27.01 1.71
C ARG A 11 14.41 -27.48 2.80
N ALA A 12 14.70 -28.63 3.38
CA ALA A 12 14.03 -29.15 4.57
C ALA A 12 14.57 -28.44 5.83
N SER A 13 13.71 -27.70 6.54
CA SER A 13 14.02 -27.23 7.90
C SER A 13 13.64 -28.32 8.89
N GLY A 14 14.63 -29.11 9.29
CA GLY A 14 14.57 -29.84 10.56
C GLY A 14 14.82 -28.87 11.71
N SER A 15 13.91 -28.84 12.68
CA SER A 15 14.22 -28.34 14.02
C SER A 15 14.07 -29.48 15.00
N ARG A 16 15.21 -29.89 15.54
CA ARG A 16 15.43 -30.89 16.56
C ARG A 16 15.93 -30.12 17.79
N GLY A 17 15.43 -30.44 18.98
CA GLY A 17 16.18 -30.23 20.23
C GLY A 17 15.47 -29.43 21.32
N ARG A 18 14.91 -30.15 22.28
CA ARG A 18 15.05 -29.90 23.74
C ARG A 18 14.66 -31.20 24.46
N GLU A 19 15.64 -32.05 24.77
CA GLU A 19 16.29 -32.16 26.11
C GLU A 19 15.26 -32.52 27.20
N THR A 20 15.10 -33.79 27.63
CA THR A 20 15.92 -34.54 28.63
C THR A 20 16.39 -33.62 29.77
N SER A 21 16.06 -33.78 31.05
CA SER A 21 15.98 -35.00 31.85
C SER A 21 15.26 -34.71 33.19
N PRO A 22 14.68 -35.75 33.83
CA PRO A 22 14.21 -35.76 35.21
C PRO A 22 15.29 -36.34 36.16
N SER A 23 15.35 -35.89 37.42
CA SER A 23 15.65 -36.72 38.63
C SER A 23 16.19 -35.91 39.82
N GLY A 24 15.63 -36.15 41.01
CA GLY A 24 16.34 -36.11 42.29
C GLY A 24 15.59 -35.51 43.49
N PRO A 25 15.04 -36.34 44.41
CA PRO A 25 15.04 -36.11 45.86
C PRO A 25 15.94 -37.17 46.55
N PRO A 26 16.12 -37.22 47.89
CA PRO A 26 15.66 -36.37 48.98
C PRO A 26 16.81 -35.92 49.93
N SER A 27 16.56 -35.00 50.85
CA SER A 27 17.38 -34.86 52.06
C SER A 27 16.50 -34.47 53.24
N GLY A 28 16.34 -35.41 54.16
CA GLY A 28 15.71 -35.21 55.45
C GLY A 28 16.72 -34.76 56.49
N GLY A 29 16.22 -33.97 57.43
CA GLY A 29 16.87 -33.70 58.71
C GLY A 29 15.80 -33.16 59.68
N PRO A 30 15.57 -33.80 60.83
CA PRO A 30 14.80 -33.23 61.93
C PRO A 30 15.71 -32.47 62.89
N GLN A 31 15.13 -31.47 63.57
CA GLN A 31 15.65 -30.57 64.64
C GLN A 31 15.61 -29.10 64.15
N ASP A 32 15.17 -28.11 64.91
CA ASP A 32 15.14 -28.01 66.36
C ASP A 32 14.14 -26.92 66.82
N GLN A 33 13.64 -27.08 68.04
CA GLN A 33 12.80 -26.09 68.72
C GLN A 33 13.69 -24.96 69.23
N GLY A 34 13.54 -23.76 68.65
CA GLY A 34 14.19 -22.54 69.12
C GLY A 34 13.18 -21.43 69.34
N GLY A 35 12.58 -21.38 70.53
CA GLY A 35 11.72 -20.29 70.97
C GLY A 35 12.51 -18.98 71.11
N GLY A 36 12.57 -18.19 70.05
CA GLY A 36 12.97 -16.79 70.10
C GLY A 36 11.75 -15.87 70.30
N PRO A 37 11.87 -14.75 71.03
CA PRO A 37 10.79 -13.77 71.14
C PRO A 37 10.44 -13.26 69.74
N ARG A 38 9.25 -13.60 69.24
CA ARG A 38 8.74 -13.04 67.99
C ARG A 38 8.69 -11.52 68.16
N PRO A 39 9.33 -10.71 67.28
CA PRO A 39 9.09 -9.27 67.30
C PRO A 39 7.58 -9.06 67.09
N PRO A 40 6.96 -8.10 67.79
CA PRO A 40 5.56 -7.81 67.58
C PRO A 40 5.41 -7.39 66.12
N PHE A 41 4.71 -8.22 65.34
CA PHE A 41 4.20 -7.80 64.04
C PHE A 41 3.28 -6.63 64.33
N VAL A 42 3.80 -5.41 64.18
CA VAL A 42 2.99 -4.21 64.05
C VAL A 42 2.19 -4.44 62.78
N ALA A 43 0.98 -4.96 62.95
CA ALA A 43 0.00 -4.97 61.88
C ALA A 43 -0.15 -3.50 61.44
N PRO A 44 0.12 -3.17 60.17
CA PRO A 44 -0.17 -1.83 59.70
C PRO A 44 -1.65 -1.59 59.98
N PRO A 45 -2.05 -0.44 60.56
CA PRO A 45 -3.46 -0.13 60.72
C PRO A 45 -4.04 -0.12 59.31
N ILE A 46 -4.82 -1.14 58.98
CA ILE A 46 -5.61 -1.15 57.76
C ILE A 46 -6.69 -0.11 58.01
N ILE A 47 -6.36 1.14 57.67
CA ILE A 47 -7.25 2.29 57.69
C ILE A 47 -8.41 1.91 56.76
N GLY A 48 -9.52 1.52 57.38
CA GLY A 48 -10.71 0.90 56.77
C GLY A 48 -11.53 1.81 55.84
N LEU A 49 -10.91 2.85 55.29
CA LEU A 49 -11.53 3.81 54.36
C LEU A 49 -10.88 3.79 52.96
N HIS A 50 -9.68 3.20 52.81
CA HIS A 50 -8.98 3.20 51.52
C HIS A 50 -9.33 2.04 50.59
N ALA A 51 -9.91 0.94 51.07
CA ALA A 51 -10.25 -0.21 50.22
C ALA A 51 -11.32 0.13 49.16
N ARG A 52 -12.32 0.94 49.54
CA ARG A 52 -13.36 1.43 48.62
C ARG A 52 -12.79 2.42 47.60
N GLN A 53 -11.89 3.30 48.03
CA GLN A 53 -11.23 4.26 47.15
C GLN A 53 -10.25 3.57 46.19
N ALA A 54 -9.51 2.57 46.66
CA ALA A 54 -8.62 1.76 45.83
C ALA A 54 -9.41 0.95 44.79
N ALA A 55 -10.55 0.34 45.17
CA ALA A 55 -11.42 -0.37 44.23
C ALA A 55 -11.98 0.57 43.14
N LEU A 56 -12.35 1.80 43.51
CA LEU A 56 -12.78 2.82 42.54
C LEU A 56 -11.65 3.20 41.57
N ILE A 57 -10.44 3.44 42.08
CA ILE A 57 -9.28 3.79 41.23
C ILE A 57 -8.96 2.65 40.26
N VAL A 58 -8.94 1.41 40.73
CA VAL A 58 -8.71 0.23 39.89
C VAL A 58 -9.81 0.08 38.85
N GLY A 59 -11.07 0.28 39.23
CA GLY A 59 -12.21 0.24 38.31
C GLY A 59 -12.11 1.29 37.21
N VAL A 60 -11.83 2.54 37.58
CA VAL A 60 -11.63 3.64 36.61
C VAL A 60 -10.45 3.35 35.69
N PHE A 61 -9.35 2.83 36.24
CA PHE A 61 -8.18 2.46 35.45
C PHE A 61 -8.51 1.34 34.47
N LEU A 62 -9.27 0.33 34.88
CA LEU A 62 -9.70 -0.78 34.03
C LEU A 62 -10.59 -0.28 32.89
N VAL A 63 -11.54 0.60 33.17
CA VAL A 63 -12.41 1.21 32.15
C VAL A 63 -11.58 2.04 31.18
N ALA A 64 -10.69 2.90 31.67
CA ALA A 64 -9.80 3.69 30.84
C ALA A 64 -8.90 2.79 29.96
N TRP A 65 -8.40 1.70 30.52
CA TRP A 65 -7.59 0.71 29.81
C TRP A 65 -8.37 0.01 28.69
N ILE A 66 -9.61 -0.40 28.96
CA ILE A 66 -10.51 -1.00 27.96
C ILE A 66 -10.76 0.01 26.84
N VAL A 67 -11.14 1.25 27.17
CA VAL A 67 -11.37 2.31 26.18
C VAL A 67 -10.13 2.54 25.32
N PHE A 68 -8.94 2.55 25.92
CA PHE A 68 -7.67 2.70 25.19
C PHE A 68 -7.41 1.54 24.22
N ILE A 69 -7.62 0.28 24.63
CA ILE A 69 -7.47 -0.89 23.75
C ILE A 69 -8.49 -0.84 22.61
N PHE A 70 -9.75 -0.49 22.90
CA PHE A 70 -10.78 -0.38 21.87
C PHE A 70 -10.47 0.73 20.86
N ALA A 71 -10.03 1.91 21.31
CA ALA A 71 -9.61 2.98 20.42
C ALA A 71 -8.46 2.53 19.50
N ARG A 72 -7.49 1.78 20.05
CA ARG A 72 -6.40 1.20 19.26
C ARG A 72 -6.90 0.14 18.28
N ALA A 73 -7.81 -0.74 18.68
CA ALA A 73 -8.38 -1.78 17.82
C ALA A 73 -9.18 -1.18 16.64
N VAL A 74 -9.97 -0.13 16.90
CA VAL A 74 -10.69 0.63 15.88
C VAL A 74 -9.71 1.30 14.92
N ALA A 75 -8.66 1.96 15.42
CA ALA A 75 -7.64 2.57 14.55
C ALA A 75 -6.93 1.53 13.66
N THR A 76 -6.63 0.34 14.18
CA THR A 76 -5.99 -0.72 13.39
C THR A 76 -6.89 -1.34 12.33
N THR A 77 -8.20 -1.46 12.59
CA THR A 77 -9.16 -1.98 11.61
C THR A 77 -9.40 -0.98 10.49
N SER A 78 -9.52 0.31 10.80
CA SER A 78 -9.58 1.37 9.79
C SER A 78 -8.33 1.40 8.91
N ALA A 79 -7.13 1.26 9.50
CA ALA A 79 -5.88 1.20 8.75
C ALA A 79 -5.77 -0.04 7.84
N ALA A 80 -6.35 -1.18 8.24
CA ALA A 80 -6.36 -2.39 7.43
C ALA A 80 -7.23 -2.24 6.17
N HIS A 81 -8.40 -1.61 6.30
CA HIS A 81 -9.28 -1.32 5.17
C HIS A 81 -8.65 -0.31 4.21
N GLN A 82 -8.09 0.79 4.72
CA GLN A 82 -7.42 1.80 3.89
C GLN A 82 -6.23 1.23 3.11
N ARG A 83 -5.44 0.33 3.70
CA ARG A 83 -4.34 -0.34 3.00
C ARG A 83 -4.85 -1.29 1.91
N ALA A 84 -5.92 -2.03 2.17
CA ALA A 84 -6.52 -2.90 1.15
C ALA A 84 -7.07 -2.09 -0.04
N ASP A 85 -7.73 -0.95 0.22
CA ASP A 85 -8.25 -0.08 -0.83
C ASP A 85 -7.13 0.61 -1.61
N GLN A 86 -6.07 1.06 -0.93
CA GLN A 86 -4.88 1.61 -1.59
C GLN A 86 -4.20 0.59 -2.50
N LEU A 87 -4.06 -0.67 -2.07
CA LEU A 87 -3.47 -1.73 -2.89
C LEU A 87 -4.36 -2.07 -4.11
N ARG A 88 -5.68 -2.10 -3.94
CA ARG A 88 -6.61 -2.30 -5.06
C ARG A 88 -6.54 -1.16 -6.08
N ALA A 89 -6.52 0.08 -5.60
CA ALA A 89 -6.39 1.26 -6.47
C ALA A 89 -5.05 1.28 -7.21
N ALA A 90 -3.96 0.92 -6.53
CA ALA A 90 -2.63 0.81 -7.14
C ALA A 90 -2.59 -0.29 -8.21
N ASN A 91 -3.18 -1.47 -7.94
CA ASN A 91 -3.25 -2.55 -8.93
C ASN A 91 -4.09 -2.15 -10.14
N ALA A 92 -5.26 -1.55 -9.95
CA ALA A 92 -6.10 -1.08 -11.06
C ALA A 92 -5.39 -0.04 -11.92
N ALA A 93 -4.63 0.87 -11.31
CA ALA A 93 -3.82 1.85 -12.04
C ALA A 93 -2.67 1.19 -12.83
N GLN A 94 -2.05 0.13 -12.31
CA GLN A 94 -1.02 -0.62 -13.01
C GLN A 94 -1.60 -1.42 -14.18
N GLU A 95 -2.74 -2.09 -13.98
CA GLU A 95 -3.45 -2.82 -15.04
C GLU A 95 -3.84 -1.91 -16.20
N ALA A 96 -4.33 -0.69 -15.91
CA ALA A 96 -4.65 0.29 -16.94
C ALA A 96 -3.42 0.74 -17.74
N ARG A 97 -2.26 0.90 -17.09
CA ARG A 97 -0.99 1.22 -17.77
C ARG A 97 -0.53 0.08 -18.64
N LEU A 98 -0.55 -1.15 -18.12
CA LEU A 98 -0.18 -2.34 -18.89
C LEU A 98 -1.09 -2.50 -20.12
N ALA A 99 -2.40 -2.28 -19.98
CA ALA A 99 -3.33 -2.33 -21.11
C ALA A 99 -2.99 -1.29 -22.19
N ALA A 100 -2.73 -0.03 -21.79
CA ALA A 100 -2.33 1.03 -22.71
C ALA A 100 -0.98 0.72 -23.40
N GLU A 101 0.02 0.27 -22.64
CA GLU A 101 1.33 -0.11 -23.19
C GLU A 101 1.20 -1.31 -24.15
N GLN A 102 0.35 -2.29 -23.83
CA GLN A 102 0.11 -3.44 -24.70
C GLN A 102 -0.49 -3.00 -26.05
N GLU A 103 -1.42 -2.04 -26.03
CA GLU A 103 -2.03 -1.46 -27.23
C GLU A 103 -0.98 -0.72 -28.08
N GLU A 104 -0.13 0.10 -27.45
CA GLU A 104 0.97 0.77 -28.15
C GLU A 104 1.95 -0.23 -28.78
N LEU A 105 2.30 -1.30 -28.06
CA LEU A 105 3.16 -2.36 -28.59
C LEU A 105 2.52 -3.08 -29.77
N THR A 106 1.21 -3.33 -29.76
CA THR A 106 0.53 -3.93 -30.92
C THR A 106 0.61 -3.05 -32.17
N ILE A 107 0.58 -1.74 -32.01
CA ILE A 107 0.72 -0.79 -33.13
C ILE A 107 2.16 -0.79 -33.64
N VAL A 108 3.15 -0.67 -32.75
CA VAL A 108 4.57 -0.56 -33.10
C VAL A 108 5.11 -1.88 -33.66
N GLN A 109 4.73 -3.02 -33.09
CA GLN A 109 5.12 -4.34 -33.61
C GLN A 109 4.30 -4.77 -34.83
N GLY A 110 3.27 -4.00 -35.18
CA GLY A 110 2.42 -4.29 -36.32
C GLY A 110 3.19 -4.26 -37.65
N GLN A 111 2.81 -5.18 -38.54
CA GLN A 111 3.28 -5.17 -39.93
C GLN A 111 3.13 -3.82 -40.67
N PRO A 112 2.11 -2.98 -40.41
CA PRO A 112 2.04 -1.64 -41.01
C PRO A 112 3.22 -0.75 -40.60
N PHE A 113 3.60 -0.74 -39.32
CA PHE A 113 4.71 0.05 -38.80
C PHE A 113 6.05 -0.47 -39.33
N ILE A 114 6.27 -1.79 -39.33
CA ILE A 114 7.47 -2.41 -39.90
C ILE A 114 7.62 -2.05 -41.37
N ARG A 115 6.54 -2.11 -42.16
CA ARG A 115 6.55 -1.70 -43.58
C ARG A 115 6.84 -0.21 -43.75
N LEU A 116 6.32 0.65 -42.87
CA LEU A 116 6.65 2.07 -42.89
C LEU A 116 8.14 2.30 -42.62
N GLN A 117 8.70 1.62 -41.62
CA GLN A 117 10.13 1.72 -41.30
C GLN A 117 11.00 1.17 -42.44
N ALA A 118 10.60 0.05 -43.06
CA ALA A 118 11.28 -0.53 -44.21
C ALA A 118 11.35 0.48 -45.38
N ARG A 119 10.25 1.21 -45.66
CA ARG A 119 10.23 2.27 -46.68
C ARG A 119 11.20 3.41 -46.37
N ALA A 120 11.37 3.79 -45.10
CA ALA A 120 12.35 4.80 -44.70
C ALA A 120 13.80 4.37 -45.03
N TYR A 121 14.07 3.06 -45.07
CA TYR A 121 15.35 2.48 -45.49
C TYR A 121 15.39 2.07 -46.98
N GLY A 122 14.39 2.46 -47.78
CA GLY A 122 14.31 2.12 -49.20
C GLY A 122 13.89 0.67 -49.50
N LEU A 123 13.51 -0.11 -48.48
CA LEU A 123 13.02 -1.50 -48.59
C LEU A 123 11.49 -1.54 -48.79
N GLY A 124 10.97 -0.66 -49.63
CA GLY A 124 9.54 -0.58 -49.95
C GLY A 124 9.05 -1.74 -50.83
N ALA A 125 7.76 -1.75 -51.15
CA ALA A 125 7.19 -2.71 -52.09
C ALA A 125 7.73 -2.48 -53.52
N PRO A 126 7.76 -3.51 -54.38
CA PRO A 126 8.16 -3.35 -55.77
C PRO A 126 7.32 -2.26 -56.47
N GLY A 127 8.00 -1.25 -57.03
CA GLY A 127 7.37 -0.12 -57.70
C GLY A 127 6.98 1.07 -56.81
N GLU A 128 7.16 1.00 -55.49
CA GLU A 128 7.04 2.18 -54.64
C GLU A 128 8.15 3.19 -54.94
N ARG A 129 7.79 4.48 -55.04
CA ARG A 129 8.75 5.59 -55.17
C ARG A 129 8.70 6.46 -53.91
N PRO A 130 9.84 6.76 -53.28
CA PRO A 130 9.85 7.66 -52.13
C PRO A 130 9.35 9.04 -52.55
N PHE A 131 8.44 9.62 -51.77
CA PHE A 131 8.04 11.00 -51.94
C PHE A 131 9.15 11.89 -51.38
N ALA A 132 9.83 12.61 -52.25
CA ALA A 132 10.80 13.63 -51.88
C ALA A 132 10.39 14.95 -52.53
N LEU A 133 10.51 16.04 -51.79
CA LEU A 133 10.37 17.37 -52.36
C LEU A 133 11.52 17.61 -53.32
N ALA A 134 11.21 18.17 -54.51
CA ALA A 134 12.24 18.59 -55.44
C ALA A 134 13.17 19.62 -54.79
N ALA A 135 14.45 19.61 -55.16
CA ALA A 135 15.37 20.66 -54.75
C ALA A 135 14.82 22.03 -55.18
N GLY A 136 14.65 22.94 -54.22
CA GLY A 136 14.06 24.26 -54.47
C GLY A 136 12.52 24.32 -54.44
N ALA A 137 11.84 23.27 -53.96
CA ALA A 137 10.40 23.34 -53.72
C ALA A 137 10.05 24.53 -52.78
N PRO A 138 9.00 25.31 -53.08
CA PRO A 138 8.59 26.42 -52.22
C PRO A 138 8.18 25.91 -50.83
N SER A 139 8.48 26.69 -49.80
CA SER A 139 8.12 26.34 -48.42
C SER A 139 6.60 26.17 -48.29
N PRO A 140 6.13 25.13 -47.59
CA PRO A 140 4.71 24.93 -47.37
C PRO A 140 4.13 26.09 -46.56
N ARG A 141 2.84 26.40 -46.78
CA ARG A 141 2.14 27.40 -45.96
C ARG A 141 2.14 26.96 -44.49
N PRO A 142 2.27 27.88 -43.53
CA PRO A 142 2.13 27.56 -42.11
C PRO A 142 0.79 26.88 -41.85
N ILE A 143 0.82 25.74 -41.17
CA ILE A 143 -0.37 25.01 -40.74
C ILE A 143 -0.64 25.43 -39.30
N VAL A 144 -1.88 25.85 -39.00
CA VAL A 144 -2.33 26.00 -37.61
C VAL A 144 -2.65 24.60 -37.08
N PRO A 145 -2.02 24.14 -35.99
CA PRO A 145 -2.31 22.82 -35.42
C PRO A 145 -3.81 22.67 -35.12
N LEU A 146 -4.34 21.47 -35.37
CA LEU A 146 -5.68 21.10 -34.89
C LEU A 146 -5.73 21.31 -33.37
N GLY A 147 -6.66 22.17 -32.91
CA GLY A 147 -6.81 22.55 -31.50
C GLY A 147 -6.09 23.84 -31.07
N ALA A 148 -5.30 24.47 -31.94
CA ALA A 148 -4.66 25.77 -31.65
C ALA A 148 -5.53 26.98 -32.04
N ALA A 149 -6.73 26.76 -32.57
CA ALA A 149 -7.72 27.83 -32.69
C ALA A 149 -8.03 28.38 -31.29
N PRO A 150 -8.16 29.70 -31.12
CA PRO A 150 -8.56 30.27 -29.84
C PRO A 150 -9.86 29.59 -29.41
N ALA A 151 -9.88 29.06 -28.19
CA ALA A 151 -11.08 28.46 -27.62
C ALA A 151 -12.21 29.50 -27.71
N PRO A 152 -13.41 29.12 -28.17
CA PRO A 152 -14.56 30.01 -28.05
C PRO A 152 -14.68 30.44 -26.58
N ALA A 153 -15.05 31.71 -26.35
CA ALA A 153 -15.23 32.23 -25.00
C ALA A 153 -16.09 31.24 -24.20
N ALA A 154 -15.63 30.91 -22.98
CA ALA A 154 -16.32 29.94 -22.15
C ALA A 154 -17.80 30.36 -22.01
N PRO A 155 -18.76 29.44 -22.23
CA PRO A 155 -20.16 29.77 -22.07
C PRO A 155 -20.39 30.25 -20.64
N GLU A 156 -21.16 31.33 -20.49
CA GLU A 156 -21.49 31.90 -19.20
C GLU A 156 -22.09 30.80 -18.30
N THR A 157 -21.51 30.65 -17.10
CA THR A 157 -21.95 29.55 -16.22
C THR A 157 -23.38 29.81 -15.73
N PRO A 158 -24.18 28.77 -15.47
CA PRO A 158 -25.55 28.95 -14.96
C PRO A 158 -25.63 29.79 -13.68
N LEU A 159 -24.59 29.71 -12.83
CA LEU A 159 -24.46 30.52 -11.62
C LEU A 159 -24.24 32.00 -11.95
N GLN A 160 -23.41 32.30 -12.94
CA GLN A 160 -23.09 33.66 -13.37
C GLN A 160 -24.32 34.34 -13.99
N ALA A 161 -25.07 33.61 -14.81
CA ALA A 161 -26.38 34.06 -15.30
C ALA A 161 -27.37 34.32 -14.15
N TRP A 162 -27.37 33.48 -13.10
CA TRP A 162 -28.23 33.68 -11.92
C TRP A 162 -27.80 34.88 -11.07
N LEU A 163 -26.50 35.10 -10.91
CA LEU A 163 -25.98 36.24 -10.17
C LEU A 163 -26.25 37.55 -10.91
N ALA A 164 -26.07 37.59 -12.23
CA ALA A 164 -26.44 38.73 -13.06
C ALA A 164 -27.94 39.03 -12.97
N LEU A 165 -28.79 38.00 -12.90
CA LEU A 165 -30.23 38.16 -12.70
C LEU A 165 -30.58 38.76 -11.33
N LEU A 166 -29.88 38.36 -10.27
CA LEU A 166 -30.15 38.81 -8.90
C LEU A 166 -29.54 40.18 -8.57
N PHE A 167 -28.40 40.50 -9.14
CA PHE A 167 -27.57 41.64 -8.74
C PHE A 167 -27.30 42.65 -9.87
N GLY A 168 -27.73 42.35 -11.10
CA GLY A 168 -27.37 43.12 -12.29
C GLY A 168 -26.02 42.68 -12.89
N PRO A 169 -25.71 43.13 -14.12
CA PRO A 169 -24.43 42.84 -14.78
C PRO A 169 -23.23 43.45 -14.05
#